data_AF-A0A5J4R6D7-F1
#
_entry.id   AF-A0A5J4R6D7-F1
#
_cell.length_a   1.000
_cell.length_b   1.000
_cell.length_c   1.000
_cell.angle_alpha   90.00
_cell.angle_beta   90.00
_cell.angle_gamma   90.00
#
_symmetry.space_group_name_H-M   'P 1'
#
loop_
_entity.id
_entity.type
_entity.pdbx_description
1 polymer ?
#
loop_
_entity_poly.entity_id
_entity_poly.type
_entity_poly.pdbx_seq_one_letter_code
_entity_poly.pdbx_strand_id
1 'polypeptide(L)'
;MYTSTIGRTFLNAYNEKYNFDYTAESFFKEVFVPLFFDHPKYMMTAGNSPLENPKLSWEDMIKGKKLFETAEHRAERISKMFHKIETEKASDTIARGYPIPDDTAGTSGQKTNIPLSDDKDAIYLSWIGEGLGIGITGGVSILFNYSEILLDVFDGWKYYRDRLERTPILKGNQINTWNGRWIAHRYDTRSYEESNPMNGLNDLFSTENSSDGVLNISTINWVNVLLGISLRYPIDNLVGYLYSIGQTNTTLGFIPFKLDEIKRPHDFYRKIFGSEDYGKNMLYINQLYSTSGVRIFCQLGSVGVKAMEPKGLKAYLPTNKGNKKISVKDGEERLNFNTYLIWILAMLNNEQLWDISLNAAKLLLQYEKGAGKTKTDRTNKVNTLLESSTPRQFLQNMIPLIEEYNEGKSSFEELGKIVHTMPRDNFSYFNTLIRFQYALQNN
;
A
#
# COMPACT_ATOMS: atom_id res chain seq x y z
N MET A 1 -0.83 -21.31 13.86
CA MET A 1 -1.37 -20.04 13.30
C MET A 1 -0.35 -19.38 12.40
N TYR A 2 -0.76 -18.54 11.44
CA TYR A 2 0.20 -17.92 10.52
C TYR A 2 1.19 -16.96 11.21
N THR A 3 0.78 -16.31 12.29
CA THR A 3 1.67 -15.54 13.18
C THR A 3 2.84 -16.40 13.69
N SER A 4 2.59 -17.63 14.15
CA SER A 4 3.64 -18.56 14.57
C SER A 4 4.60 -18.94 13.43
N THR A 5 4.08 -19.08 12.21
CA THR A 5 4.91 -19.33 11.01
C THR A 5 5.86 -18.16 10.76
N ILE A 6 5.35 -16.92 10.80
CA ILE A 6 6.18 -15.73 10.62
C ILE A 6 7.25 -15.61 11.71
N GLY A 7 6.85 -15.82 12.97
CA GLY A 7 7.79 -15.82 14.09
C GLY A 7 8.91 -16.84 13.90
N ARG A 8 8.60 -18.03 13.37
CA ARG A 8 9.59 -19.08 13.10
C ARG A 8 10.56 -18.69 12.00
N THR A 9 10.06 -18.19 10.88
CA THR A 9 10.91 -17.69 9.78
C THR A 9 11.85 -16.60 10.27
N PHE A 10 11.33 -15.63 11.02
CA PHE A 10 12.13 -14.56 11.59
C PHE A 10 13.20 -15.07 12.55
N LEU A 11 12.83 -15.93 13.52
CA LEU A 11 13.77 -16.40 14.54
C LEU A 11 14.93 -17.19 13.91
N ASN A 12 14.63 -18.05 12.93
CA ASN A 12 15.65 -18.77 12.18
C ASN A 12 16.62 -17.80 11.48
N ALA A 13 16.09 -16.79 10.77
CA ALA A 13 16.90 -15.79 10.08
C ALA A 13 17.70 -14.90 11.04
N TYR A 14 17.15 -14.59 12.21
CA TYR A 14 17.82 -13.83 13.26
C TYR A 14 19.02 -14.61 13.83
N ASN A 15 18.79 -15.87 14.20
CA ASN A 15 19.84 -16.75 14.71
C ASN A 15 20.96 -16.93 13.69
N GLU A 16 20.63 -17.13 12.42
CA GLU A 16 21.61 -17.22 11.34
C GLU A 16 22.40 -15.92 11.15
N LYS A 17 21.73 -14.77 11.04
CA LYS A 17 22.37 -13.46 10.78
C LYS A 17 23.30 -13.03 11.90
N TYR A 18 22.92 -13.26 13.16
CA TYR A 18 23.63 -12.78 14.33
C TYR A 18 24.44 -13.88 15.05
N ASN A 19 24.45 -15.11 14.51
CA ASN A 19 25.13 -16.28 15.06
C ASN A 19 24.73 -16.55 16.52
N PHE A 20 23.41 -16.56 16.76
CA PHE A 20 22.79 -16.98 18.03
C PHE A 20 22.07 -18.32 17.87
N ASP A 21 21.70 -18.93 18.99
CA ASP A 21 20.99 -20.21 19.08
C ASP A 21 19.70 -20.10 19.91
N TYR A 22 19.04 -18.94 19.91
CA TYR A 22 17.82 -18.75 20.69
C TYR A 22 16.72 -19.74 20.30
N THR A 23 16.11 -20.35 21.30
CA THR A 23 14.81 -21.02 21.17
C THR A 23 13.69 -19.99 21.10
N ALA A 24 12.48 -20.42 20.73
CA ALA A 24 11.32 -19.53 20.73
C ALA A 24 11.05 -18.93 22.12
N GLU A 25 11.19 -19.76 23.16
CA GLU A 25 11.03 -19.35 24.55
C GLU A 25 12.13 -18.37 24.99
N SER A 26 13.41 -18.68 24.76
CA SER A 26 14.50 -17.82 25.22
C SER A 26 14.49 -16.48 24.48
N PHE A 27 14.23 -16.44 23.17
CA PHE A 27 14.07 -15.18 22.44
C PHE A 27 12.90 -14.36 23.01
N PHE A 28 11.76 -15.02 23.30
CA PHE A 28 10.60 -14.34 23.86
C PHE A 28 10.91 -13.73 25.23
N LYS A 29 11.56 -14.49 26.12
CA LYS A 29 11.90 -14.08 27.49
C LYS A 29 13.00 -13.02 27.54
N GLU A 30 14.04 -13.14 26.71
CA GLU A 30 15.27 -12.34 26.83
C GLU A 30 15.32 -11.15 25.88
N VAL A 31 14.58 -11.19 24.77
CA VAL A 31 14.58 -10.13 23.75
C VAL A 31 13.21 -9.48 23.63
N PHE A 32 12.16 -10.27 23.38
CA PHE A 32 10.84 -9.72 23.05
C PHE A 32 10.14 -9.07 24.24
N VAL A 33 10.00 -9.77 25.37
CA VAL A 33 9.31 -9.26 26.57
C VAL A 33 10.00 -8.01 27.13
N PRO A 34 11.34 -7.97 27.31
CA PRO A 34 12.02 -6.78 27.79
C PRO A 34 11.75 -5.56 26.91
N LEU A 35 11.70 -5.74 25.58
CA LEU A 35 11.48 -4.65 24.64
C LEU A 35 10.01 -4.19 24.60
N PHE A 36 9.06 -5.13 24.59
CA PHE A 36 7.64 -4.85 24.31
C PHE A 36 6.82 -4.54 25.55
N PHE A 37 7.09 -5.21 26.67
CA PHE A 37 6.18 -5.25 27.84
C PHE A 37 6.85 -4.90 29.17
N ASP A 38 8.19 -4.87 29.27
CA ASP A 38 8.87 -4.45 30.51
C ASP A 38 9.18 -2.94 30.55
N HIS A 39 8.24 -2.13 30.09
CA HIS A 39 8.35 -0.67 30.07
C HIS A 39 7.02 -0.02 30.46
N PRO A 40 7.01 1.24 30.96
CA PRO A 40 5.78 1.93 31.31
C PRO A 40 4.77 2.06 30.16
N LYS A 41 5.24 2.16 28.91
CA LYS A 41 4.41 2.14 27.70
C LYS A 41 4.75 0.93 26.85
N TYR A 42 3.77 0.08 26.56
CA TYR A 42 3.97 -1.12 25.74
C TYR A 42 4.04 -0.78 24.25
N MET A 43 4.79 -1.59 23.49
CA MET A 43 4.89 -1.43 22.04
C MET A 43 3.69 -2.03 21.31
N MET A 44 3.06 -3.07 21.89
CA MET A 44 1.96 -3.83 21.30
C MET A 44 0.85 -4.10 22.33
N THR A 45 -0.40 -4.16 21.88
CA THR A 45 -1.51 -4.60 22.74
C THR A 45 -1.42 -6.11 22.98
N ALA A 46 -1.53 -6.52 24.25
CA ALA A 46 -1.60 -7.92 24.65
C ALA A 46 -3.03 -8.45 24.78
N GLY A 47 -4.03 -7.59 24.54
CA GLY A 47 -5.44 -7.99 24.46
C GLY A 47 -5.92 -8.59 25.79
N ASN A 48 -6.43 -9.83 25.73
CA ASN A 48 -6.92 -10.54 26.92
C ASN A 48 -5.81 -11.25 27.71
N SER A 49 -4.56 -11.18 27.27
CA SER A 49 -3.45 -11.85 27.96
C SER A 49 -3.13 -11.21 29.31
N PRO A 50 -2.50 -11.96 30.24
CA PRO A 50 -2.00 -11.41 31.50
C PRO A 50 -1.15 -10.15 31.34
N LEU A 51 -0.45 -9.99 30.21
CA LEU A 51 0.42 -8.84 29.94
C LEU A 51 -0.34 -7.52 29.84
N GLU A 52 -1.65 -7.53 29.55
CA GLU A 52 -2.46 -6.30 29.47
C GLU A 52 -3.86 -6.45 30.07
N ASN A 53 -4.21 -7.55 30.74
CA ASN A 53 -5.51 -7.72 31.42
C ASN A 53 -5.37 -7.54 32.94
N PRO A 54 -6.04 -6.57 33.61
CA PRO A 54 -7.02 -5.62 33.08
C PRO A 54 -6.40 -4.57 32.14
N LYS A 55 -7.21 -4.13 31.17
CA LYS A 55 -6.81 -3.27 30.04
C LYS A 55 -6.25 -1.92 30.48
N LEU A 56 -5.12 -1.54 29.87
CA LEU A 56 -4.47 -0.25 30.10
C LEU A 56 -5.11 0.86 29.25
N SER A 57 -5.13 2.07 29.82
CA SER A 57 -5.59 3.29 29.13
C SER A 57 -4.44 4.27 29.05
N TRP A 58 -3.70 4.23 27.94
CA TRP A 58 -2.57 5.14 27.71
C TRP A 58 -3.00 6.61 27.76
N GLU A 59 -4.20 6.93 27.29
CA GLU A 59 -4.72 8.30 27.32
C GLU A 59 -4.95 8.79 28.75
N ASP A 60 -5.54 7.97 29.62
CA ASP A 60 -5.72 8.33 31.03
C ASP A 60 -4.37 8.46 31.75
N MET A 61 -3.42 7.56 31.44
CA MET A 61 -2.09 7.57 32.05
C MET A 61 -1.27 8.80 31.62
N ILE A 62 -1.26 9.11 30.32
CA ILE A 62 -0.58 10.30 29.77
C ILE A 62 -1.19 11.60 30.33
N LYS A 63 -2.52 11.63 30.54
CA LYS A 63 -3.23 12.78 31.13
C LYS A 63 -3.15 12.83 32.66
N GLY A 64 -2.44 11.91 33.31
CA GLY A 64 -2.29 11.86 34.77
C GLY A 64 -3.57 11.47 35.53
N LYS A 65 -4.60 10.97 34.84
CA LYS A 65 -5.85 10.47 35.47
C LYS A 65 -5.64 9.10 36.13
N LYS A 66 -4.65 8.35 35.66
CA LYS A 66 -4.20 7.06 36.21
C LYS A 66 -2.68 7.04 36.27
N LEU A 67 -2.12 6.36 37.26
CA LEU A 67 -0.68 6.12 37.31
C LEU A 67 -0.28 5.07 36.27
N PHE A 68 0.92 5.19 35.71
CA PHE A 68 1.55 4.10 34.96
C PHE A 68 1.81 2.92 35.89
N GLU A 69 1.81 1.70 35.34
CA GLU A 69 2.10 0.51 36.12
C GLU A 69 3.53 0.54 36.69
N THR A 70 3.73 -0.02 37.88
CA THR A 70 5.06 -0.17 38.48
C THR A 70 5.81 -1.34 37.85
N ALA A 71 7.13 -1.41 38.06
CA ALA A 71 7.94 -2.52 37.57
C ALA A 71 7.51 -3.87 38.18
N GLU A 72 7.11 -3.86 39.46
CA GLU A 72 6.67 -5.07 40.18
C GLU A 72 5.37 -5.62 39.58
N HIS A 73 4.40 -4.75 39.28
CA HIS A 73 3.15 -5.19 38.67
C HIS A 73 3.36 -5.71 37.24
N ARG A 74 4.28 -5.11 36.47
CA ARG A 74 4.69 -5.66 35.16
C ARG A 74 5.33 -7.04 35.30
N ALA A 75 6.23 -7.21 36.27
CA ALA A 75 6.87 -8.51 36.54
C ALA A 75 5.85 -9.59 36.96
N GLU A 76 4.81 -9.22 37.72
CA GLU A 76 3.70 -10.12 38.06
C GLU A 76 2.93 -10.57 36.80
N ARG A 77 2.56 -9.62 35.93
CA ARG A 77 1.88 -9.90 34.65
C ARG A 77 2.70 -10.84 33.77
N ILE A 78 4.01 -10.60 33.67
CA ILE A 78 4.95 -11.42 32.90
C ILE A 78 5.05 -12.84 33.49
N SER A 79 5.20 -12.96 34.81
CA SER A 79 5.28 -14.26 35.49
C SER A 79 3.98 -15.06 35.30
N LYS A 80 2.83 -14.41 35.41
CA LYS A 80 1.51 -15.00 35.16
C LYS A 80 1.34 -15.45 33.71
N MET A 81 1.89 -14.70 32.75
CA MET A 81 1.91 -15.09 31.34
C MET A 81 2.69 -16.40 31.15
N PHE A 82 3.91 -16.49 31.68
CA PHE A 82 4.73 -17.70 31.55
C PHE A 82 4.08 -18.91 32.21
N HIS A 83 3.55 -18.75 33.42
CA HIS A 83 2.82 -19.83 34.11
C HIS A 83 1.63 -20.34 33.29
N LYS A 84 0.86 -19.45 32.66
CA LYS A 84 -0.25 -19.88 31.79
C LYS A 84 0.22 -20.58 30.53
N ILE A 85 1.30 -20.13 29.88
CA ILE A 85 1.85 -20.84 28.71
C ILE A 85 2.23 -22.28 29.07
N GLU A 86 2.88 -22.48 30.23
CA GLU A 86 3.32 -23.79 30.70
C GLU A 86 2.15 -24.71 31.07
N THR A 87 1.08 -24.17 31.66
CA THR A 87 0.01 -24.97 32.28
C THR A 87 -1.28 -25.08 31.45
N GLU A 88 -1.55 -24.14 30.55
CA GLU A 88 -2.82 -24.08 29.80
C GLU A 88 -2.63 -24.44 28.32
N LYS A 89 -3.71 -24.85 27.65
CA LYS A 89 -3.73 -25.06 26.20
C LYS A 89 -3.73 -23.72 25.46
N ALA A 90 -3.10 -23.69 24.28
CA ALA A 90 -3.08 -22.50 23.42
C ALA A 90 -4.48 -21.91 23.16
N SER A 91 -4.63 -20.61 23.42
CA SER A 91 -5.84 -19.81 23.19
C SER A 91 -5.46 -18.35 22.93
N ASP A 92 -6.42 -17.50 22.54
CA ASP A 92 -6.23 -16.05 22.36
C ASP A 92 -5.64 -15.33 23.59
N THR A 93 -5.82 -15.90 24.78
CA THR A 93 -5.30 -15.35 26.03
C THR A 93 -3.80 -15.56 26.22
N ILE A 94 -3.17 -16.49 25.50
CA ILE A 94 -1.73 -16.77 25.60
C ILE A 94 -1.01 -16.86 24.26
N ALA A 95 -1.74 -16.92 23.14
CA ALA A 95 -1.19 -17.09 21.80
C ALA A 95 -1.89 -16.17 20.80
N ARG A 96 -1.12 -15.42 20.02
CA ARG A 96 -1.62 -14.34 19.17
C ARG A 96 -2.18 -14.85 17.86
N GLY A 97 -3.41 -14.42 17.55
CA GLY A 97 -4.19 -14.89 16.41
C GLY A 97 -4.91 -16.22 16.66
N TYR A 98 -4.65 -16.91 17.76
CA TYR A 98 -5.34 -18.16 18.09
C TYR A 98 -6.81 -17.90 18.42
N PRO A 99 -7.70 -18.87 18.19
CA PRO A 99 -9.11 -18.72 18.50
C PRO A 99 -9.38 -18.62 20.01
N ILE A 100 -10.47 -17.95 20.35
CA ILE A 100 -11.05 -17.99 21.69
C ILE A 100 -11.64 -19.37 21.93
N PRO A 101 -11.65 -19.92 23.15
CA PRO A 101 -12.40 -21.14 23.46
C PRO A 101 -13.87 -21.04 23.07
N ASP A 102 -14.54 -19.91 23.35
CA ASP A 102 -15.92 -19.62 22.95
C ASP A 102 -16.06 -19.39 21.43
N ASP A 103 -16.91 -20.18 20.77
CA ASP A 103 -17.20 -20.09 19.32
C ASP A 103 -17.96 -18.82 18.92
N THR A 104 -18.64 -18.17 19.86
CA THR A 104 -19.52 -17.02 19.60
C THR A 104 -18.86 -15.66 19.86
N ALA A 105 -17.66 -15.64 20.46
CA ALA A 105 -16.96 -14.42 20.77
C ALA A 105 -16.47 -13.70 19.49
N GLY A 106 -16.62 -12.36 19.43
CA GLY A 106 -16.26 -11.56 18.25
C GLY A 106 -14.76 -11.54 17.87
N THR A 107 -13.91 -12.04 18.75
CA THR A 107 -12.47 -12.24 18.53
C THR A 107 -12.11 -13.70 18.19
N SER A 108 -13.10 -14.61 18.14
CA SER A 108 -12.96 -15.96 17.60
C SER A 108 -12.65 -15.90 16.10
N GLY A 109 -11.58 -16.56 15.68
CA GLY A 109 -11.17 -16.61 14.28
C GLY A 109 -10.25 -17.80 14.00
N GLN A 110 -10.24 -18.29 12.76
CA GLN A 110 -9.37 -19.38 12.30
C GLN A 110 -9.51 -20.70 13.10
N LYS A 111 -10.70 -20.97 13.64
CA LYS A 111 -11.01 -22.29 14.22
C LYS A 111 -10.96 -23.35 13.13
N THR A 112 -10.28 -24.44 13.42
CA THR A 112 -10.18 -25.60 12.53
C THR A 112 -10.57 -26.86 13.29
N ASN A 113 -11.21 -27.79 12.57
CA ASN A 113 -11.46 -29.15 13.06
C ASN A 113 -10.23 -30.07 12.87
N ILE A 114 -9.14 -29.56 12.29
CA ILE A 114 -7.87 -30.27 12.19
C ILE A 114 -7.22 -30.30 13.58
N PRO A 115 -6.87 -31.48 14.12
CA PRO A 115 -6.17 -31.57 15.40
C PRO A 115 -4.77 -31.00 15.25
N LEU A 116 -4.51 -29.87 15.91
CA LEU A 116 -3.19 -29.27 16.00
C LEU A 116 -2.55 -29.69 17.32
N SER A 117 -1.27 -30.10 17.28
CA SER A 117 -0.51 -30.38 18.49
C SER A 117 -0.37 -29.12 19.36
N ASP A 118 -0.43 -29.28 20.68
CA ASP A 118 -0.12 -28.19 21.62
C ASP A 118 1.40 -27.95 21.63
N ASP A 119 1.85 -27.14 20.68
CA ASP A 119 3.25 -26.74 20.52
C ASP A 119 3.48 -25.41 21.27
N LYS A 120 4.18 -25.48 22.41
CA LYS A 120 4.51 -24.30 23.21
C LYS A 120 5.42 -23.34 22.46
N ASP A 121 6.30 -23.82 21.59
CA ASP A 121 7.11 -22.94 20.75
C ASP A 121 6.21 -22.10 19.83
N ALA A 122 5.18 -22.72 19.25
CA ALA A 122 4.24 -21.99 18.40
C ALA A 122 3.50 -20.87 19.14
N ILE A 123 3.30 -21.00 20.47
CA ILE A 123 2.74 -19.94 21.31
C ILE A 123 3.72 -18.76 21.37
N TYR A 124 4.97 -18.96 21.76
CA TYR A 124 5.98 -17.89 21.81
C TYR A 124 6.19 -17.23 20.43
N LEU A 125 6.30 -18.03 19.38
CA LEU A 125 6.48 -17.56 18.00
C LEU A 125 5.29 -16.73 17.52
N SER A 126 4.08 -16.99 18.01
CA SER A 126 2.89 -16.21 17.62
C SER A 126 3.00 -14.74 18.04
N TRP A 127 3.57 -14.47 19.21
CA TRP A 127 3.80 -13.11 19.69
C TRP A 127 4.85 -12.39 18.88
N ILE A 128 5.98 -13.06 18.63
CA ILE A 128 7.08 -12.54 17.81
C ILE A 128 6.54 -12.21 16.41
N GLY A 129 5.79 -13.14 15.81
CA GLY A 129 5.20 -12.96 14.49
C GLY A 129 4.20 -11.81 14.39
N GLU A 130 3.33 -11.62 15.38
CA GLU A 130 2.39 -10.48 15.37
C GLU A 130 3.12 -9.14 15.48
N GLY A 131 4.18 -9.07 16.30
CA GLY A 131 5.02 -7.88 16.43
C GLY A 131 5.67 -7.44 15.10
N LEU A 132 5.81 -8.36 14.14
CA LEU A 132 6.41 -8.12 12.83
C LEU A 132 5.41 -7.63 11.75
N GLY A 133 4.11 -7.56 12.07
CA GLY A 133 3.09 -7.09 11.12
C GLY A 133 3.32 -5.63 10.68
N ILE A 134 3.10 -5.34 9.41
CA ILE A 134 3.26 -4.02 8.79
C ILE A 134 1.89 -3.36 8.65
N GLY A 135 1.61 -2.36 9.47
CA GLY A 135 0.33 -1.64 9.51
C GLY A 135 0.21 -0.58 8.42
N ILE A 136 -0.91 -0.59 7.70
CA ILE A 136 -1.23 0.35 6.62
C ILE A 136 -2.57 1.07 6.86
N THR A 137 -2.82 2.12 6.10
CA THR A 137 -4.11 2.83 6.08
C THR A 137 -5.27 1.85 5.83
N GLY A 138 -6.40 2.09 6.52
CA GLY A 138 -7.55 1.18 6.50
C GLY A 138 -7.59 0.18 7.66
N GLY A 139 -6.67 0.28 8.64
CA GLY A 139 -6.70 -0.50 9.88
C GLY A 139 -6.34 -1.98 9.67
N VAL A 140 -5.50 -2.25 8.67
CA VAL A 140 -5.06 -3.60 8.28
C VAL A 140 -3.55 -3.69 8.43
N SER A 141 -3.07 -4.85 8.89
CA SER A 141 -1.66 -5.22 8.91
C SER A 141 -1.38 -6.29 7.85
N ILE A 142 -0.17 -6.26 7.30
CA ILE A 142 0.34 -7.25 6.35
C ILE A 142 1.50 -8.02 7.00
N LEU A 143 1.46 -9.34 6.92
CA LEU A 143 2.60 -10.20 7.25
C LEU A 143 3.21 -10.76 5.96
N PHE A 144 4.48 -10.44 5.71
CA PHE A 144 5.27 -11.01 4.63
C PHE A 144 6.19 -12.10 5.17
N ASN A 145 6.08 -13.31 4.63
CA ASN A 145 6.98 -14.41 5.00
C ASN A 145 8.27 -14.33 4.17
N TYR A 146 9.07 -13.29 4.40
CA TYR A 146 10.31 -13.01 3.68
C TYR A 146 11.37 -12.52 4.67
N SER A 147 12.41 -13.32 4.89
CA SER A 147 13.34 -13.19 6.01
C SER A 147 13.99 -11.81 6.12
N GLU A 148 14.43 -11.23 5.01
CA GLU A 148 15.09 -9.93 4.96
C GLU A 148 14.13 -8.79 5.35
N ILE A 149 12.87 -8.85 4.90
CA ILE A 149 11.85 -7.88 5.31
C ILE A 149 11.55 -8.01 6.81
N LEU A 150 11.48 -9.24 7.34
CA LEU A 150 11.24 -9.47 8.76
C LEU A 150 12.39 -8.94 9.63
N LEU A 151 13.64 -9.16 9.22
CA LEU A 151 14.81 -8.61 9.87
C LEU A 151 14.84 -7.07 9.80
N ASP A 152 14.48 -6.49 8.65
CA ASP A 152 14.39 -5.05 8.47
C ASP A 152 13.29 -4.42 9.35
N VAL A 153 12.15 -5.10 9.55
CA VAL A 153 11.12 -4.67 10.51
C VAL A 153 11.68 -4.69 11.94
N PHE A 154 12.33 -5.79 12.32
CA PHE A 154 12.93 -5.94 13.65
C PHE A 154 13.97 -4.86 13.96
N ASP A 155 14.82 -4.49 13.00
CA ASP A 155 15.80 -3.41 13.15
C ASP A 155 15.16 -2.08 13.57
N GLY A 156 13.89 -1.86 13.18
CA GLY A 156 13.07 -0.71 13.52
C GLY A 156 12.58 -0.68 14.97
N TRP A 157 12.50 -1.82 15.66
CA TRP A 157 11.87 -1.93 16.98
C TRP A 157 12.58 -1.12 18.05
N LYS A 158 13.91 -1.14 18.07
CA LYS A 158 14.73 -0.37 19.02
C LYS A 158 14.48 1.14 18.92
N TYR A 159 14.26 1.64 17.71
CA TYR A 159 13.99 3.05 17.47
C TYR A 159 12.58 3.45 17.94
N TYR A 160 11.60 2.57 17.79
CA TYR A 160 10.27 2.82 18.35
C TYR A 160 10.29 2.84 19.87
N ARG A 161 10.97 1.88 20.50
CA ARG A 161 11.15 1.84 21.95
C ARG A 161 11.76 3.14 22.48
N ASP A 162 12.85 3.59 21.87
CA ASP A 162 13.51 4.84 22.23
C ASP A 162 12.56 6.04 22.08
N ARG A 163 11.74 6.08 21.04
CA ARG A 163 10.72 7.14 20.84
C ARG A 163 9.59 7.10 21.85
N LEU A 164 9.14 5.93 22.28
CA LEU A 164 8.16 5.84 23.36
C LEU A 164 8.71 6.39 24.68
N GLU A 165 9.98 6.16 25.00
CA GLU A 165 10.60 6.68 26.21
C GLU A 165 10.86 8.19 26.14
N ARG A 166 11.39 8.67 25.00
CA ARG A 166 11.74 10.10 24.83
C ARG A 166 10.56 11.02 24.59
N THR A 167 9.40 10.47 24.22
CA THR A 167 8.20 11.26 23.94
C THR A 167 7.09 10.89 24.94
N PRO A 168 6.98 11.57 26.09
CA PRO A 168 6.03 11.23 27.14
C PRO A 168 4.58 11.14 26.66
N ILE A 169 4.18 12.06 25.78
CA ILE A 169 2.81 12.16 25.24
C ILE A 169 2.50 11.16 24.12
N LEU A 170 3.47 10.35 23.66
CA LEU A 170 3.25 9.35 22.61
C LEU A 170 2.55 8.12 23.18
N LYS A 171 1.44 7.73 22.54
CA LYS A 171 0.68 6.54 22.88
C LYS A 171 1.45 5.25 22.58
N GLY A 172 1.34 4.26 23.48
CA GLY A 172 1.82 2.90 23.25
C GLY A 172 0.93 2.09 22.30
N ASN A 173 1.22 0.80 22.15
CA ASN A 173 0.46 -0.17 21.35
C ASN A 173 0.35 0.16 19.85
N GLN A 174 1.37 0.78 19.26
CA GLN A 174 1.37 1.16 17.84
C GLN A 174 2.44 0.44 17.00
N ILE A 175 2.94 -0.73 17.43
CA ILE A 175 4.04 -1.43 16.74
C ILE A 175 3.78 -1.67 15.26
N ASN A 176 2.59 -2.15 14.85
CA ASN A 176 2.37 -2.42 13.43
C ASN A 176 2.33 -1.11 12.62
N THR A 177 1.72 -0.06 13.16
CA THR A 177 1.73 1.28 12.55
C THR A 177 3.16 1.82 12.41
N TRP A 178 3.99 1.63 13.45
CA TRP A 178 5.41 1.96 13.41
C TRP A 178 6.13 1.16 12.32
N ASN A 179 5.94 -0.16 12.26
CA ASN A 179 6.59 -1.02 11.27
C ASN A 179 6.26 -0.58 9.84
N GLY A 180 5.01 -0.20 9.56
CA GLY A 180 4.61 0.38 8.27
C GLY A 180 5.41 1.62 7.91
N ARG A 181 5.49 2.56 8.84
CA ARG A 181 6.23 3.81 8.67
C ARG A 181 7.73 3.58 8.53
N TRP A 182 8.29 2.71 9.36
CA TRP A 182 9.69 2.33 9.35
C TRP A 182 10.09 1.71 8.02
N ILE A 183 9.32 0.75 7.50
CA ILE A 183 9.62 0.09 6.23
C ILE A 183 9.51 1.05 5.04
N ALA A 184 8.46 1.88 5.01
CA ALA A 184 8.34 2.90 3.97
C ALA A 184 9.52 3.90 3.99
N HIS A 185 10.01 4.26 5.18
CA HIS A 185 11.16 5.13 5.34
C HIS A 185 12.48 4.44 4.97
N ARG A 186 12.77 3.27 5.55
CA ARG A 186 14.00 2.51 5.34
C ARG A 186 14.25 2.20 3.86
N TYR A 187 13.18 2.03 3.08
CA TYR A 187 13.28 1.76 1.64
C TYR A 187 13.17 3.00 0.75
N ASP A 188 12.99 4.21 1.31
CA ASP A 188 13.06 5.44 0.51
C ASP A 188 14.53 5.81 0.25
N THR A 189 14.98 5.49 -0.97
CA THR A 189 16.34 5.76 -1.47
C THR A 189 16.76 7.24 -1.46
N ARG A 190 15.84 8.18 -1.22
CA ARG A 190 16.13 9.62 -1.25
C ARG A 190 16.35 10.22 0.14
N SER A 191 15.75 9.62 1.17
CA SER A 191 15.71 10.18 2.52
C SER A 191 16.34 9.28 3.58
N TYR A 192 16.45 7.97 3.32
CA TYR A 192 17.06 7.06 4.26
C TYR A 192 18.59 7.13 4.23
N GLU A 193 19.18 7.34 5.40
CA GLU A 193 20.63 7.34 5.59
C GLU A 193 20.98 6.31 6.67
N GLU A 194 21.81 5.32 6.33
CA GLU A 194 22.17 4.25 7.26
C GLU A 194 22.98 4.78 8.48
N SER A 195 23.77 5.83 8.30
CA SER A 195 24.49 6.50 9.39
C SER A 195 23.56 7.29 10.33
N ASN A 196 22.36 7.65 9.87
CA ASN A 196 21.36 8.32 10.67
C ASN A 196 19.94 7.78 10.35
N PRO A 197 19.61 6.55 10.80
CA PRO A 197 18.39 5.86 10.37
C PRO A 197 17.08 6.56 10.74
N MET A 198 17.14 7.52 11.66
CA MET A 198 16.00 8.31 12.13
C MET A 198 15.85 9.66 11.42
N ASN A 199 16.78 10.02 10.52
CA ASN A 199 16.66 11.23 9.72
C ASN A 199 15.38 11.19 8.87
N GLY A 200 14.71 12.32 8.65
CA GLY A 200 13.49 12.38 7.83
C GLY A 200 12.22 11.74 8.42
N LEU A 201 12.30 11.07 9.58
CA LEU A 201 11.14 10.49 10.29
C LEU A 201 10.42 11.50 11.22
N ASN A 202 10.60 12.80 11.02
CA ASN A 202 10.03 13.81 11.91
C ASN A 202 8.51 13.97 11.77
N ASP A 203 7.95 13.67 10.59
CA ASP A 203 6.52 13.83 10.26
C ASP A 203 5.66 12.60 10.61
N LEU A 204 6.17 11.69 11.45
CA LEU A 204 5.49 10.45 11.81
C LEU A 204 4.23 10.64 12.67
N PHE A 205 4.16 11.78 13.35
CA PHE A 205 3.24 11.96 14.46
C PHE A 205 2.10 12.90 14.09
N SER A 206 0.87 12.40 14.24
CA SER A 206 -0.34 13.18 13.96
C SER A 206 -1.13 13.40 15.23
N THR A 207 -1.74 14.58 15.33
CA THR A 207 -2.79 14.92 16.30
C THR A 207 -4.20 14.69 15.72
N GLU A 208 -4.33 14.21 14.48
CA GLU A 208 -5.62 14.13 13.77
C GLU A 208 -6.66 13.19 14.42
N ASN A 209 -6.28 12.42 15.44
CA ASN A 209 -7.20 11.66 16.29
C ASN A 209 -6.90 11.83 17.80
N SER A 210 -6.20 12.91 18.18
CA SER A 210 -5.85 13.17 19.57
C SER A 210 -6.97 13.94 20.26
N SER A 211 -7.58 13.32 21.27
CA SER A 211 -8.26 14.09 22.30
C SER A 211 -7.20 14.84 23.11
N ASP A 212 -7.21 16.18 23.11
CA ASP A 212 -6.50 17.06 24.05
C ASP A 212 -5.10 16.58 24.52
N GLY A 213 -4.08 16.60 23.65
CA GLY A 213 -2.66 16.50 24.07
C GLY A 213 -1.99 15.12 24.03
N VAL A 214 -2.58 14.09 23.41
CA VAL A 214 -1.97 12.76 23.23
C VAL A 214 -1.48 12.57 21.79
N LEU A 215 -0.22 12.20 21.59
CA LEU A 215 0.37 12.00 20.28
C LEU A 215 0.18 10.56 19.80
N ASN A 216 -0.15 10.38 18.51
CA ASN A 216 -0.25 9.06 17.88
C ASN A 216 0.62 9.00 16.61
N ILE A 217 1.12 7.80 16.29
CA ILE A 217 1.73 7.54 14.99
C ILE A 217 0.64 7.49 13.92
N SER A 218 0.83 8.23 12.83
CA SER A 218 -0.05 8.19 11.67
C SER A 218 0.18 6.93 10.84
N THR A 219 -0.89 6.30 10.35
CA THR A 219 -0.76 5.14 9.45
C THR A 219 -0.14 5.53 8.11
N ILE A 220 0.58 4.61 7.47
CA ILE A 220 1.20 4.84 6.16
C ILE A 220 0.34 4.24 5.05
N ASN A 221 0.41 4.85 3.87
CA ASN A 221 -0.27 4.33 2.71
C ASN A 221 0.39 3.03 2.20
N TRP A 222 -0.44 2.07 1.79
CA TRP A 222 0.03 0.79 1.24
C TRP A 222 0.92 0.95 0.00
N VAL A 223 0.66 1.94 -0.85
CA VAL A 223 1.46 2.19 -2.06
C VAL A 223 2.91 2.49 -1.69
N ASN A 224 3.15 3.29 -0.64
CA ASN A 224 4.51 3.64 -0.21
C ASN A 224 5.28 2.41 0.29
N VAL A 225 4.63 1.53 1.05
CA VAL A 225 5.24 0.30 1.57
C VAL A 225 5.60 -0.63 0.42
N LEU A 226 4.65 -0.94 -0.46
CA LEU A 226 4.87 -1.91 -1.54
C LEU A 226 5.82 -1.40 -2.61
N LEU A 227 5.77 -0.09 -2.92
CA LEU A 227 6.73 0.53 -3.83
C LEU A 227 8.15 0.51 -3.24
N GLY A 228 8.30 0.80 -1.94
CA GLY A 228 9.60 0.67 -1.27
C GLY A 228 10.15 -0.75 -1.37
N ILE A 229 9.31 -1.75 -1.09
CA ILE A 229 9.68 -3.18 -1.22
C ILE A 229 10.07 -3.52 -2.66
N SER A 230 9.29 -3.10 -3.66
CA SER A 230 9.55 -3.41 -5.08
C SER A 230 10.80 -2.73 -5.65
N LEU A 231 11.21 -1.61 -5.06
CA LEU A 231 12.46 -0.93 -5.40
C LEU A 231 13.66 -1.56 -4.71
N ARG A 232 13.49 -2.10 -3.50
CA ARG A 232 14.56 -2.69 -2.70
C ARG A 232 14.90 -4.12 -3.10
N TYR A 233 13.87 -4.93 -3.36
CA TYR A 233 14.03 -6.35 -3.61
C TYR A 233 13.58 -6.71 -5.03
N PRO A 234 14.38 -7.47 -5.80
CA PRO A 234 14.02 -7.93 -7.15
C PRO A 234 13.10 -9.15 -7.06
N ILE A 235 11.90 -8.95 -6.51
CA ILE A 235 10.88 -9.99 -6.32
C ILE A 235 9.67 -9.62 -7.16
N ASP A 236 9.27 -10.46 -8.11
CA ASP A 236 8.12 -10.14 -8.98
C ASP A 236 6.79 -10.28 -8.23
N ASN A 237 6.67 -11.31 -7.38
CA ASN A 237 5.46 -11.66 -6.66
C ASN A 237 5.75 -11.91 -5.18
N LEU A 238 5.14 -11.12 -4.31
CA LEU A 238 5.23 -11.28 -2.86
C LEU A 238 3.85 -11.54 -2.28
N VAL A 239 3.67 -12.64 -1.57
CA VAL A 239 2.39 -12.95 -0.91
C VAL A 239 2.39 -12.35 0.49
N GLY A 240 1.41 -11.51 0.78
CA GLY A 240 1.16 -11.01 2.13
C GLY A 240 -0.11 -11.61 2.72
N TYR A 241 -0.08 -11.88 4.03
CA TYR A 241 -1.27 -12.23 4.79
C TYR A 241 -1.86 -10.97 5.44
N LEU A 242 -3.09 -10.63 5.08
CA LEU A 242 -3.75 -9.39 5.51
C LEU A 242 -4.79 -9.67 6.59
N TYR A 243 -4.68 -8.94 7.70
CA TYR A 243 -5.49 -9.15 8.89
C TYR A 243 -5.61 -7.87 9.72
N SER A 244 -6.53 -7.88 10.67
CA SER A 244 -6.68 -6.85 11.71
C SER A 244 -7.02 -7.55 13.02
N ILE A 245 -6.24 -7.29 14.06
CA ILE A 245 -6.51 -7.74 15.44
C ILE A 245 -6.93 -6.53 16.25
N GLY A 246 -8.07 -6.63 16.91
CA GLY A 246 -8.67 -5.52 17.65
C GLY A 246 -9.87 -5.98 18.47
N GLN A 247 -10.90 -5.15 18.58
CA GLN A 247 -12.16 -5.55 19.21
C GLN A 247 -12.87 -6.67 18.43
N THR A 248 -12.68 -6.72 17.12
CA THR A 248 -13.15 -7.80 16.25
C THR A 248 -12.01 -8.18 15.33
N ASN A 249 -11.68 -9.47 15.31
CA ASN A 249 -10.61 -9.97 14.45
C ASN A 249 -11.13 -10.08 13.01
N THR A 250 -10.43 -9.47 12.05
CA THR A 250 -10.73 -9.58 10.62
C THR A 250 -9.58 -10.27 9.90
N THR A 251 -9.88 -11.27 9.08
CA THR A 251 -8.92 -11.86 8.14
C THR A 251 -9.37 -11.55 6.72
N LEU A 252 -8.52 -10.91 5.92
CA LEU A 252 -8.74 -10.76 4.47
C LEU A 252 -8.14 -11.93 3.70
N GLY A 253 -7.05 -12.50 4.20
CA GLY A 253 -6.42 -13.70 3.66
C GLY A 253 -5.07 -13.43 3.00
N PHE A 254 -4.63 -14.39 2.20
CA PHE A 254 -3.37 -14.33 1.45
C PHE A 254 -3.59 -13.63 0.12
N ILE A 255 -2.90 -12.51 -0.09
CA ILE A 255 -3.00 -11.70 -1.29
C ILE A 255 -1.64 -11.63 -1.98
N PRO A 256 -1.54 -12.05 -3.26
CA PRO A 256 -0.37 -11.82 -4.08
C PRO A 256 -0.22 -10.33 -4.44
N PHE A 257 0.94 -9.77 -4.17
CA PHE A 257 1.38 -8.45 -4.61
C PHE A 257 2.35 -8.61 -5.78
N LYS A 258 1.94 -8.13 -6.95
CA LYS A 258 2.76 -8.11 -8.16
C LYS A 258 3.62 -6.86 -8.14
N LEU A 259 4.81 -6.96 -7.59
CA LEU A 259 5.66 -5.82 -7.27
C LEU A 259 6.17 -5.11 -8.53
N ASP A 260 6.45 -5.84 -9.62
CA ASP A 260 6.79 -5.25 -10.92
C ASP A 260 5.64 -4.42 -11.51
N GLU A 261 4.41 -4.92 -11.37
CA GLU A 261 3.22 -4.18 -11.78
C GLU A 261 3.02 -2.92 -10.92
N ILE A 262 3.33 -2.97 -9.62
CA ILE A 262 3.26 -1.81 -8.73
C ILE A 262 4.33 -0.77 -9.08
N LYS A 263 5.53 -1.23 -9.45
CA LYS A 263 6.67 -0.38 -9.82
C LYS A 263 6.49 0.28 -11.19
N ARG A 264 5.87 -0.40 -12.15
CA ARG A 264 5.77 0.01 -13.56
C ARG A 264 5.27 1.45 -13.78
N PRO A 265 4.18 1.93 -13.15
CA PRO A 265 3.77 3.33 -13.32
C PRO A 265 4.86 4.32 -12.92
N HIS A 266 5.62 4.03 -11.87
CA HIS A 266 6.73 4.88 -11.42
C HIS A 266 7.91 4.86 -12.39
N ASP A 267 8.23 3.70 -12.96
CA ASP A 267 9.27 3.55 -13.99
C ASP A 267 8.90 4.32 -15.27
N PHE A 268 7.65 4.19 -15.72
CA PHE A 268 7.15 4.91 -16.89
C PHE A 268 7.14 6.42 -16.65
N TYR A 269 6.72 6.87 -15.46
CA TYR A 269 6.76 8.30 -15.11
C TYR A 269 8.18 8.85 -15.22
N ARG A 270 9.16 8.18 -14.59
CA ARG A 270 10.58 8.58 -14.65
C ARG A 270 11.12 8.60 -16.08
N LYS A 271 10.75 7.61 -16.89
CA LYS A 271 11.19 7.51 -18.28
C LYS A 271 10.65 8.64 -19.15
N ILE A 272 9.39 9.02 -18.97
CA ILE A 272 8.70 9.99 -19.81
C ILE A 272 8.94 11.44 -19.37
N PHE A 273 8.87 11.71 -18.06
CA PHE A 273 8.97 13.06 -17.50
C PHE A 273 10.31 13.37 -16.84
N GLY A 274 11.17 12.36 -16.68
CA GLY A 274 12.49 12.50 -16.07
C GLY A 274 12.51 12.20 -14.57
N SER A 275 13.68 11.79 -14.08
CA SER A 275 13.85 11.41 -12.67
C SER A 275 13.77 12.60 -11.71
N GLU A 276 14.15 13.80 -12.16
CA GLU A 276 14.07 15.02 -11.33
C GLU A 276 12.61 15.43 -11.08
N ASP A 277 11.77 15.44 -12.11
CA ASP A 277 10.35 15.76 -11.98
C ASP A 277 9.61 14.71 -11.13
N TYR A 278 9.90 13.43 -11.39
CA TYR A 278 9.40 12.34 -10.55
C TYR A 278 9.79 12.52 -9.08
N GLY A 279 11.07 12.84 -8.80
CA GLY A 279 11.57 13.05 -7.46
C GLY A 279 10.83 14.15 -6.69
N LYS A 280 10.50 15.25 -7.36
CA LYS A 280 9.72 16.37 -6.81
C LYS A 280 8.25 15.99 -6.53
N ASN A 281 7.65 15.19 -7.42
CA ASN A 281 6.21 14.93 -7.42
C ASN A 281 5.79 13.58 -6.82
N MET A 282 6.73 12.71 -6.44
CA MET A 282 6.47 11.32 -6.03
C MET A 282 5.42 11.17 -4.93
N LEU A 283 5.47 12.01 -3.89
CA LEU A 283 4.51 11.91 -2.77
C LEU A 283 3.07 12.17 -3.24
N TYR A 284 2.88 13.15 -4.13
CA TYR A 284 1.58 13.45 -4.73
C TYR A 284 1.12 12.32 -5.65
N ILE A 285 2.01 11.79 -6.48
CA ILE A 285 1.73 10.65 -7.37
C ILE A 285 1.27 9.42 -6.55
N ASN A 286 1.99 9.09 -5.48
CA ASN A 286 1.65 7.97 -4.59
C ASN A 286 0.27 8.17 -3.94
N GLN A 287 -0.06 9.41 -3.54
CA GLN A 287 -1.38 9.73 -3.00
C GLN A 287 -2.49 9.48 -4.03
N LEU A 288 -2.28 9.84 -5.31
CA LEU A 288 -3.26 9.58 -6.37
C LEU A 288 -3.52 8.09 -6.60
N TYR A 289 -2.46 7.27 -6.59
CA TYR A 289 -2.58 5.81 -6.76
C TYR A 289 -3.23 5.10 -5.59
N SER A 290 -3.31 5.76 -4.43
CA SER A 290 -3.72 5.13 -3.20
C SER A 290 -5.21 5.18 -2.86
N THR A 291 -6.06 5.31 -3.88
CA THR A 291 -7.48 5.64 -3.69
C THR A 291 -8.34 4.45 -3.34
N SER A 292 -7.97 3.27 -3.82
CA SER A 292 -8.64 2.04 -3.48
C SER A 292 -8.30 1.65 -2.05
N GLY A 293 -9.30 1.67 -1.18
CA GLY A 293 -9.17 1.12 0.16
C GLY A 293 -8.79 -0.36 0.11
N VAL A 294 -8.12 -0.85 1.15
CA VAL A 294 -7.52 -2.21 1.19
C VAL A 294 -8.50 -3.31 0.79
N ARG A 295 -9.72 -3.27 1.30
CA ARG A 295 -10.75 -4.26 0.98
C ARG A 295 -11.12 -4.30 -0.51
N ILE A 296 -11.12 -3.14 -1.17
CA ILE A 296 -11.48 -3.02 -2.60
C ILE A 296 -10.40 -3.66 -3.46
N PHE A 297 -9.12 -3.34 -3.23
CA PHE A 297 -8.07 -3.94 -4.04
C PHE A 297 -7.92 -5.45 -3.77
N CYS A 298 -8.23 -5.92 -2.55
CA CYS A 298 -8.16 -7.35 -2.23
C CYS A 298 -9.19 -8.16 -3.03
N GLN A 299 -10.33 -7.57 -3.40
CA GLN A 299 -11.34 -8.21 -4.25
C GLN A 299 -10.85 -8.49 -5.68
N LEU A 300 -9.75 -7.88 -6.11
CA LEU A 300 -9.13 -8.16 -7.42
C LEU A 300 -8.38 -9.50 -7.46
N GLY A 301 -8.21 -10.18 -6.32
CA GLY A 301 -7.49 -11.45 -6.20
C GLY A 301 -5.96 -11.33 -6.25
N SER A 302 -5.44 -10.23 -6.79
CA SER A 302 -4.04 -9.84 -6.70
C SER A 302 -3.92 -8.31 -6.79
N VAL A 303 -2.82 -7.77 -6.28
CA VAL A 303 -2.57 -6.32 -6.25
C VAL A 303 -1.43 -6.01 -7.20
N GLY A 304 -1.73 -5.21 -8.22
CA GLY A 304 -0.83 -4.78 -9.28
C GLY A 304 -1.26 -3.43 -9.84
N VAL A 305 -1.01 -3.15 -11.14
CA VAL A 305 -1.30 -1.83 -11.74
C VAL A 305 -2.77 -1.44 -11.54
N LYS A 306 -3.69 -2.40 -11.71
CA LYS A 306 -5.13 -2.16 -11.59
C LYS A 306 -5.56 -1.63 -10.21
N ALA A 307 -4.89 -2.08 -9.15
CA ALA A 307 -5.17 -1.61 -7.79
C ALA A 307 -4.74 -0.14 -7.57
N MET A 308 -3.81 0.34 -8.40
CA MET A 308 -3.27 1.70 -8.36
C MET A 308 -4.05 2.67 -9.24
N GLU A 309 -5.32 2.40 -9.58
CA GLU A 309 -6.13 3.33 -10.37
C GLU A 309 -6.15 4.73 -9.72
N PRO A 310 -5.67 5.78 -10.42
CA PRO A 310 -5.53 7.09 -9.82
C PRO A 310 -6.87 7.78 -9.60
N LYS A 311 -6.93 8.58 -8.52
CA LYS A 311 -8.17 9.27 -8.09
C LYS A 311 -8.76 10.06 -9.23
N GLY A 312 -10.05 9.87 -9.53
CA GLY A 312 -10.76 10.70 -10.50
C GLY A 312 -10.57 10.32 -11.97
N LEU A 313 -9.69 9.37 -12.30
CA LEU A 313 -9.51 8.89 -13.68
C LEU A 313 -10.80 8.32 -14.27
N LYS A 314 -11.57 7.57 -13.48
CA LYS A 314 -12.81 6.92 -13.93
C LYS A 314 -13.83 7.87 -14.56
N ALA A 315 -13.83 9.15 -14.20
CA ALA A 315 -14.71 10.17 -14.79
C ALA A 315 -14.36 10.49 -16.27
N TYR A 316 -13.14 10.18 -16.71
CA TYR A 316 -12.67 10.41 -18.07
C TYR A 316 -12.79 9.16 -18.94
N LEU A 317 -12.94 7.96 -18.36
CA LEU A 317 -13.18 6.74 -19.14
C LEU A 317 -14.58 6.74 -19.76
N PRO A 318 -14.79 6.05 -20.90
CA PRO A 318 -16.10 5.94 -21.53
C PRO A 318 -17.17 5.36 -20.59
N THR A 319 -18.31 6.04 -20.48
CA THR A 319 -19.49 5.53 -19.75
C THR A 319 -20.78 5.72 -20.55
N ASN A 320 -21.86 5.05 -20.15
CA ASN A 320 -23.18 5.23 -20.76
C ASN A 320 -23.72 6.68 -20.64
N LYS A 321 -23.15 7.50 -19.75
CA LYS A 321 -23.50 8.92 -19.56
C LYS A 321 -22.57 9.88 -20.32
N GLY A 322 -21.70 9.35 -21.19
CA GLY A 322 -20.64 10.11 -21.84
C GLY A 322 -19.40 10.26 -20.94
N ASN A 323 -18.47 11.10 -21.39
CA ASN A 323 -17.13 11.20 -20.82
C ASN A 323 -16.89 12.65 -20.40
N LYS A 324 -16.25 12.88 -19.24
CA LYS A 324 -15.92 14.25 -18.82
C LYS A 324 -14.99 14.92 -19.84
N LYS A 325 -15.27 16.19 -20.18
CA LYS A 325 -14.38 17.02 -21.02
C LYS A 325 -13.06 17.26 -20.27
N ILE A 326 -11.95 17.16 -21.01
CA ILE A 326 -10.62 17.40 -20.49
C ILE A 326 -10.29 18.87 -20.72
N SER A 327 -9.97 19.58 -19.64
CA SER A 327 -9.52 20.95 -19.63
C SER A 327 -8.26 20.96 -18.79
N VAL A 328 -7.10 21.17 -19.41
CA VAL A 328 -5.83 21.15 -18.68
C VAL A 328 -5.54 22.57 -18.20
N LYS A 329 -5.24 22.73 -16.91
CA LYS A 329 -4.61 23.94 -16.38
C LYS A 329 -3.23 23.58 -15.81
N ASP A 330 -2.37 24.58 -15.71
CA ASP A 330 -1.05 24.40 -15.10
C ASP A 330 -1.12 24.02 -13.61
N GLY A 331 0.00 23.53 -13.07
CA GLY A 331 0.11 23.09 -11.68
C GLY A 331 -0.42 21.68 -11.45
N GLU A 332 -1.16 21.47 -10.36
CA GLU A 332 -1.64 20.15 -9.93
C GLU A 332 -2.54 19.45 -10.95
N GLU A 333 -3.33 20.21 -11.73
CA GLU A 333 -4.23 19.62 -12.71
C GLU A 333 -3.43 18.92 -13.84
N ARG A 334 -2.32 19.53 -14.28
CA ARG A 334 -1.38 18.90 -15.22
C ARG A 334 -0.73 17.66 -14.64
N LEU A 335 -0.33 17.70 -13.36
CA LEU A 335 0.27 16.55 -12.67
C LEU A 335 -0.72 15.37 -12.56
N ASN A 336 -1.99 15.65 -12.29
CA ASN A 336 -3.06 14.65 -12.33
C ASN A 336 -3.16 13.99 -13.71
N PHE A 337 -3.24 14.79 -14.78
CA PHE A 337 -3.34 14.26 -16.14
C PHE A 337 -2.11 13.46 -16.56
N ASN A 338 -0.90 13.90 -16.21
CA ASN A 338 0.33 13.14 -16.42
C ASN A 338 0.26 11.79 -15.69
N THR A 339 -0.20 11.78 -14.44
CA THR A 339 -0.34 10.55 -13.65
C THR A 339 -1.38 9.59 -14.27
N TYR A 340 -2.48 10.12 -14.80
CA TYR A 340 -3.50 9.35 -15.51
C TYR A 340 -2.96 8.72 -16.80
N LEU A 341 -2.25 9.50 -17.63
CA LEU A 341 -1.59 9.03 -18.84
C LEU A 341 -0.65 7.86 -18.55
N ILE A 342 0.21 8.03 -17.54
CA ILE A 342 1.19 7.03 -17.15
C ILE A 342 0.54 5.76 -16.63
N TRP A 343 -0.52 5.87 -15.83
CA TRP A 343 -1.24 4.70 -15.35
C TRP A 343 -1.94 3.96 -16.49
N ILE A 344 -2.56 4.68 -17.43
CA ILE A 344 -3.15 4.07 -18.63
C ILE A 344 -2.09 3.32 -19.44
N LEU A 345 -0.92 3.93 -19.63
CA LEU A 345 0.20 3.30 -20.33
C LEU A 345 0.67 2.03 -19.61
N ALA A 346 0.77 2.07 -18.28
CA ALA A 346 1.15 0.93 -17.44
C ALA A 346 0.11 -0.20 -17.45
N MET A 347 -1.18 0.15 -17.53
CA MET A 347 -2.29 -0.81 -17.67
C MET A 347 -2.28 -1.51 -19.02
N LEU A 348 -2.01 -0.76 -20.09
CA LEU A 348 -1.90 -1.30 -21.44
C LEU A 348 -0.61 -2.09 -21.66
N ASN A 349 0.39 -1.87 -20.79
CA ASN A 349 1.70 -2.52 -20.81
C ASN A 349 2.36 -2.48 -22.19
N ASN A 350 2.23 -1.35 -22.89
CA ASN A 350 2.85 -1.12 -24.19
C ASN A 350 3.32 0.33 -24.28
N GLU A 351 4.63 0.52 -24.10
CA GLU A 351 5.25 1.84 -24.09
C GLU A 351 5.13 2.58 -25.44
N GLN A 352 5.05 1.87 -26.55
CA GLN A 352 4.92 2.48 -27.89
C GLN A 352 3.61 3.27 -28.02
N LEU A 353 2.60 2.94 -27.20
CA LEU A 353 1.33 3.68 -27.20
C LEU A 353 1.49 5.13 -26.75
N TRP A 354 2.58 5.48 -26.06
CA TRP A 354 2.91 6.87 -25.77
C TRP A 354 3.09 7.67 -27.06
N ASP A 355 4.04 7.27 -27.91
CA ASP A 355 4.35 7.98 -29.16
C ASP A 355 3.19 7.90 -30.16
N ILE A 356 2.53 6.74 -30.24
CA ILE A 356 1.35 6.55 -31.09
C ILE A 356 0.23 7.52 -30.69
N SER A 357 -0.09 7.62 -29.41
CA SER A 357 -1.17 8.51 -28.94
C SER A 357 -0.81 9.99 -29.11
N LEU A 358 0.46 10.36 -28.91
CA LEU A 358 0.95 11.71 -29.15
C LEU A 358 0.91 12.08 -30.65
N ASN A 359 1.30 11.15 -31.53
CA ASN A 359 1.23 11.34 -32.98
C ASN A 359 -0.22 11.44 -33.47
N ALA A 360 -1.12 10.62 -32.93
CA ALA A 360 -2.55 10.72 -33.20
C ALA A 360 -3.09 12.10 -32.77
N ALA A 361 -2.75 12.57 -31.58
CA ALA A 361 -3.13 13.90 -31.11
C ALA A 361 -2.63 15.03 -32.03
N LYS A 362 -1.36 14.98 -32.44
CA LYS A 362 -0.78 15.96 -33.39
C LYS A 362 -1.46 15.92 -34.75
N LEU A 363 -1.76 14.73 -35.26
CA LEU A 363 -2.47 14.53 -36.53
C LEU A 363 -3.88 15.17 -36.49
N LEU A 364 -4.62 14.97 -35.39
CA LEU A 364 -5.94 15.59 -35.19
C LEU A 364 -5.85 17.12 -35.14
N LEU A 365 -4.84 17.68 -34.45
CA LEU A 365 -4.63 19.13 -34.40
C LEU A 365 -4.21 19.73 -35.75
N GLN A 366 -3.42 19.00 -36.54
CA GLN A 366 -3.06 19.41 -37.91
C GLN A 366 -4.28 19.44 -38.83
N TYR A 367 -5.12 18.40 -38.75
CA TYR A 367 -6.40 18.36 -39.46
C TYR A 367 -7.28 19.58 -39.15
N GLU A 368 -7.39 19.97 -37.87
CA GLU A 368 -8.13 21.17 -37.47
C GLU A 368 -7.52 22.48 -37.97
N LYS A 369 -6.18 22.59 -37.97
CA LYS A 369 -5.48 23.80 -38.46
C LYS A 369 -5.66 24.01 -39.96
N GLY A 370 -5.78 22.94 -40.75
CA GLY A 370 -6.03 23.02 -42.18
C GLY A 370 -7.42 23.57 -42.56
N ALA A 371 -8.26 23.92 -41.59
CA ALA A 371 -9.66 24.28 -41.81
C ALA A 371 -9.90 25.72 -42.30
N GLY A 372 -8.96 26.66 -42.16
CA GLY A 372 -9.21 28.07 -42.51
C GLY A 372 -10.55 28.60 -41.92
N LYS A 373 -11.53 28.88 -42.77
CA LYS A 373 -12.89 29.37 -42.40
C LYS A 373 -13.85 28.31 -41.85
N THR A 374 -13.57 27.00 -41.95
CA THR A 374 -14.45 25.90 -41.50
C THR A 374 -13.97 25.20 -40.22
N LYS A 375 -13.18 25.90 -39.40
CA LYS A 375 -12.56 25.34 -38.17
C LYS A 375 -13.54 24.60 -37.27
N THR A 376 -14.74 25.14 -37.07
CA THR A 376 -15.77 24.54 -36.20
C THR A 376 -16.24 23.16 -36.69
N ASP A 377 -16.35 22.95 -38.00
CA ASP A 377 -16.78 21.66 -38.55
C ASP A 377 -15.73 20.56 -38.32
N ARG A 378 -14.46 20.86 -38.61
CA ARG A 378 -13.35 19.94 -38.35
C ARG A 378 -13.17 19.63 -36.86
N THR A 379 -13.28 20.63 -35.98
CA THR A 379 -13.26 20.42 -34.53
C THR A 379 -14.42 19.53 -34.07
N ASN A 380 -15.62 19.68 -34.63
CA ASN A 380 -16.76 18.81 -34.29
C ASN A 380 -16.53 17.36 -34.73
N LYS A 381 -15.92 17.13 -35.90
CA LYS A 381 -15.55 15.79 -36.37
C LYS A 381 -14.49 15.15 -35.48
N VAL A 382 -13.47 15.89 -35.06
CA VAL A 382 -12.45 15.40 -34.11
C VAL A 382 -13.08 15.05 -32.76
N ASN A 383 -13.95 15.91 -32.23
CA ASN A 383 -14.67 15.61 -30.98
C ASN A 383 -15.53 14.33 -31.12
N THR A 384 -16.23 14.18 -32.24
CA THR A 384 -17.06 12.99 -32.52
C THR A 384 -16.21 11.71 -32.59
N LEU A 385 -15.01 11.79 -33.20
CA LEU A 385 -14.05 10.68 -33.19
C LEU A 385 -13.61 10.33 -31.76
N LEU A 386 -13.19 11.32 -30.98
CA LEU A 386 -12.68 11.13 -29.63
C LEU A 386 -13.76 10.67 -28.63
N GLU A 387 -15.04 10.97 -28.87
CA GLU A 387 -16.17 10.49 -28.07
C GLU A 387 -16.53 9.02 -28.34
N SER A 388 -15.87 8.37 -29.29
CA SER A 388 -16.12 6.97 -29.62
C SER A 388 -15.92 6.03 -28.43
N SER A 389 -16.94 5.22 -28.15
CA SER A 389 -16.94 4.27 -27.04
C SER A 389 -16.44 2.87 -27.42
N THR A 390 -16.39 2.57 -28.73
CA THR A 390 -15.96 1.27 -29.26
C THR A 390 -15.01 1.45 -30.45
N PRO A 391 -14.17 0.44 -30.75
CA PRO A 391 -13.30 0.46 -31.93
C PRO A 391 -14.09 0.69 -33.23
N ARG A 392 -15.28 0.08 -33.35
CA ARG A 392 -16.14 0.24 -34.53
C ARG A 392 -16.58 1.69 -34.73
N GLN A 393 -17.06 2.34 -33.67
CA GLN A 393 -17.45 3.76 -33.73
C GLN A 393 -16.25 4.63 -34.11
N PHE A 394 -15.09 4.37 -33.52
CA PHE A 394 -13.87 5.13 -33.80
C PHE A 394 -13.48 5.03 -35.27
N LEU A 395 -13.45 3.83 -35.83
CA LEU A 395 -13.12 3.62 -37.24
C LEU A 395 -14.15 4.26 -38.17
N GLN A 396 -15.45 4.19 -37.85
CA GLN A 396 -16.50 4.86 -38.63
C GLN A 396 -16.35 6.38 -38.61
N ASN A 397 -16.11 6.95 -37.43
CA ASN A 397 -15.94 8.39 -37.25
C ASN A 397 -14.62 8.91 -37.85
N MET A 398 -13.66 8.02 -38.15
CA MET A 398 -12.40 8.38 -38.79
C MET A 398 -12.48 8.50 -40.32
N ILE A 399 -13.48 7.86 -40.96
CA ILE A 399 -13.64 7.87 -42.42
C ILE A 399 -13.69 9.29 -42.99
N PRO A 400 -14.53 10.22 -42.46
CA PRO A 400 -14.61 11.58 -43.00
C PRO A 400 -13.28 12.35 -42.88
N LEU A 401 -12.49 12.09 -41.84
CA LEU A 401 -11.18 12.74 -41.66
C LEU A 401 -10.19 12.27 -42.71
N ILE A 402 -10.21 10.98 -43.06
CA ILE A 402 -9.36 10.40 -44.11
C ILE A 402 -9.72 10.97 -45.48
N GLU A 403 -11.01 11.09 -45.78
CA GLU A 403 -11.51 11.62 -47.06
C GLU A 403 -11.16 13.11 -47.24
N GLU A 404 -11.13 13.87 -46.15
CA GLU A 404 -10.89 15.33 -46.19
C GLU A 404 -9.42 15.73 -45.99
N TYR A 405 -8.57 14.84 -45.47
CA TYR A 405 -7.16 15.12 -45.16
C TYR A 405 -6.20 14.15 -45.84
N ASN A 406 -6.05 14.34 -47.15
CA ASN A 406 -5.19 13.51 -47.99
C ASN A 406 -3.73 13.44 -47.50
N GLU A 407 -3.16 14.54 -47.00
CA GLU A 407 -1.78 14.58 -46.50
C GLU A 407 -1.54 13.67 -45.27
N GLY A 408 -2.56 13.49 -44.43
CA GLY A 408 -2.49 12.65 -43.23
C GLY A 408 -3.06 11.24 -43.41
N LYS A 409 -3.47 10.86 -44.62
CA LYS A 409 -4.17 9.61 -44.90
C LYS A 409 -3.43 8.38 -44.38
N SER A 410 -2.13 8.25 -44.68
CA SER A 410 -1.32 7.11 -44.25
C SER A 410 -1.24 7.00 -42.72
N SER A 411 -1.13 8.13 -42.02
CA SER A 411 -1.10 8.16 -40.55
C SER A 411 -2.44 7.76 -39.93
N PHE A 412 -3.56 8.16 -40.54
CA PHE A 412 -4.89 7.71 -40.12
C PHE A 412 -5.12 6.21 -40.41
N GLU A 413 -4.63 5.70 -41.54
CA GLU A 413 -4.70 4.27 -41.85
C GLU A 413 -3.91 3.42 -40.85
N GLU A 414 -2.72 3.88 -40.44
CA GLU A 414 -1.92 3.23 -39.40
C GLU A 414 -2.64 3.24 -38.05
N LEU A 415 -3.19 4.39 -37.63
CA LEU A 415 -4.01 4.50 -36.42
C LEU A 415 -5.22 3.55 -36.48
N GLY A 416 -5.87 3.44 -37.64
CA GLY A 416 -6.97 2.51 -37.87
C GLY A 416 -6.57 1.06 -37.70
N LYS A 417 -5.40 0.65 -38.21
CA LYS A 417 -4.86 -0.71 -38.02
C LYS A 417 -4.61 -1.01 -36.55
N ILE A 418 -4.05 -0.07 -35.80
CA ILE A 418 -3.81 -0.21 -34.37
C ILE A 418 -5.13 -0.39 -33.61
N VAL A 419 -6.13 0.45 -33.88
CA VAL A 419 -7.46 0.35 -33.25
C VAL A 419 -8.16 -0.96 -33.61
N HIS A 420 -8.04 -1.43 -34.86
CA HIS A 420 -8.67 -2.67 -35.32
C HIS A 420 -8.07 -3.91 -34.66
N THR A 421 -6.75 -3.93 -34.45
CA THR A 421 -6.02 -5.08 -33.91
C THR A 421 -5.97 -5.10 -32.38
N MET A 422 -6.29 -3.99 -31.72
CA MET A 422 -6.29 -3.87 -30.26
C MET A 422 -7.40 -4.72 -29.61
N PRO A 423 -7.11 -5.39 -28.47
CA PRO A 423 -8.15 -6.04 -27.67
C PRO A 423 -9.27 -5.07 -27.29
N ARG A 424 -10.52 -5.53 -27.34
CA ARG A 424 -11.69 -4.66 -27.11
C ARG A 424 -11.64 -3.93 -25.76
N ASP A 425 -11.16 -4.61 -24.72
CA ASP A 425 -11.08 -4.07 -23.37
C ASP A 425 -9.99 -2.97 -23.22
N ASN A 426 -9.04 -2.91 -24.15
CA ASN A 426 -7.95 -1.93 -24.16
C ASN A 426 -8.32 -0.63 -24.88
N PHE A 427 -9.33 -0.68 -25.77
CA PHE A 427 -9.70 0.47 -26.58
C PHE A 427 -10.10 1.69 -25.76
N SER A 428 -10.88 1.48 -24.69
CA SER A 428 -11.35 2.57 -23.82
C SER A 428 -10.17 3.34 -23.20
N TYR A 429 -9.15 2.62 -22.75
CA TYR A 429 -7.90 3.17 -22.23
C TYR A 429 -7.09 3.88 -23.31
N PHE A 430 -6.90 3.26 -24.47
CA PHE A 430 -6.14 3.87 -25.57
C PHE A 430 -6.81 5.14 -26.11
N ASN A 431 -8.12 5.14 -26.33
CA ASN A 431 -8.83 6.34 -26.77
C ASN A 431 -8.72 7.45 -25.70
N THR A 432 -8.77 7.08 -24.41
CA THR A 432 -8.55 8.05 -23.32
C THR A 432 -7.13 8.61 -23.32
N LEU A 433 -6.13 7.80 -23.66
CA LEU A 433 -4.74 8.23 -23.84
C LEU A 433 -4.63 9.29 -24.95
N ILE A 434 -5.24 9.06 -26.12
CA ILE A 434 -5.29 10.03 -27.22
C ILE A 434 -5.99 11.33 -26.76
N ARG A 435 -7.11 11.23 -26.05
CA ARG A 435 -7.86 12.39 -25.56
C ARG A 435 -7.05 13.27 -24.61
N PHE A 436 -6.29 12.66 -23.69
CA PHE A 436 -5.39 13.40 -22.80
C PHE A 436 -4.25 14.06 -23.57
N GLN A 437 -3.60 13.34 -24.48
CA GLN A 437 -2.54 13.92 -25.32
C GLN A 437 -3.06 15.08 -26.17
N TYR A 438 -4.22 14.92 -26.80
CA TYR A 438 -4.87 15.96 -27.59
C TYR A 438 -5.15 17.21 -26.73
N ALA A 439 -5.71 17.05 -25.53
CA ALA A 439 -5.98 18.17 -24.64
C ALA A 439 -4.70 18.87 -24.15
N LEU A 440 -3.63 18.13 -23.88
CA LEU A 440 -2.33 18.70 -23.46
C LEU A 440 -1.64 19.46 -24.59
N GLN A 441 -1.79 19.02 -25.84
CA GLN A 441 -1.17 19.65 -27.01
C GLN A 441 -1.99 20.82 -27.58
N ASN A 442 -3.29 20.90 -27.25
CA ASN A 442 -4.19 21.96 -27.69
C ASN A 442 -4.20 23.19 -26.75
N ASN A 443 -3.36 23.18 -25.71
CA ASN A 443 -3.28 24.20 -24.68
C ASN A 443 -2.25 25.28 -25.00
#